data_AF-A0AA88RU89-F1
#
_entry.id   AF-A0AA88RU89-F1
#
_cell.length_a   1.000
_cell.length_b   1.000
_cell.length_c   1.000
_cell.angle_alpha   90.00
_cell.angle_beta   90.00
_cell.angle_gamma   90.00
#
_symmetry.space_group_name_H-M   'P 1'
#
loop_
_entity.id
_entity.type
_entity.pdbx_description
1 polymer ?
#
loop_
_entity_poly.entity_id
_entity_poly.type
_entity_poly.pdbx_seq_one_letter_code
_entity_poly.pdbx_strand_id
1 'polypeptide(L)'
;MQPYPTSAEKLLQGSHQLLQFELAKAMSPCIIWITNIHDLDVNESNYFSLGLLVNHLSRDCERCSTGNIFVIAWTHIPQKVDPILIAPNILNTCFKIRRLLIPQQ
;
A
#
# COMPACT_ATOMS: atom_id res chain seq x y z
N MET A 1 -18.13 19.16 7.15
CA MET A 1 -18.23 17.93 7.97
C MET A 1 -18.69 16.83 7.02
N GLN A 2 -17.77 16.02 6.49
CA GLN A 2 -18.17 14.92 5.59
C GLN A 2 -18.85 13.81 6.43
N PRO A 3 -19.88 13.15 5.89
CA PRO A 3 -20.60 12.11 6.61
C PRO A 3 -19.65 10.95 6.92
N TYR A 4 -19.71 10.43 8.15
CA TYR A 4 -19.02 9.20 8.52
C TYR A 4 -19.61 8.04 7.73
N PRO A 5 -18.79 7.20 7.06
CA PRO A 5 -19.29 6.11 6.24
C PRO A 5 -20.05 5.09 7.08
N THR A 6 -21.19 4.64 6.56
CA THR A 6 -22.05 3.63 7.19
C THR A 6 -21.37 2.26 7.20
N SER A 7 -21.78 1.37 8.12
CA SER A 7 -21.18 0.02 8.24
C SER A 7 -21.24 -0.80 6.95
N ALA A 8 -22.25 -0.59 6.10
CA ALA A 8 -22.35 -1.23 4.80
C ALA A 8 -21.31 -0.67 3.80
N GLU A 9 -21.07 0.64 3.81
CA GLU A 9 -20.04 1.28 2.98
C GLU A 9 -18.63 0.83 3.40
N LYS A 10 -18.37 0.65 4.71
CA LYS A 10 -17.10 0.08 5.19
C LYS A 10 -16.87 -1.36 4.73
N LEU A 11 -17.91 -2.20 4.72
CA LEU A 11 -17.83 -3.58 4.22
C LEU A 11 -17.61 -3.62 2.70
N LEU A 12 -18.30 -2.74 1.96
CA LEU A 12 -18.13 -2.63 0.51
C LEU A 12 -16.71 -2.10 0.15
N GLN A 13 -16.22 -1.11 0.89
CA GLN A 13 -14.87 -0.54 0.74
C GLN A 13 -13.79 -1.61 0.98
N GLY A 14 -13.94 -2.40 2.05
CA GLY A 14 -13.03 -3.51 2.34
C GLY A 14 -13.05 -4.61 1.27
N SER A 15 -14.22 -4.91 0.70
CA SER A 15 -14.36 -5.90 -0.36
C SER A 15 -13.70 -5.48 -1.69
N HIS A 16 -13.68 -4.17 -1.99
CA HIS A 16 -13.08 -3.65 -3.22
C HIS A 16 -11.55 -3.73 -3.21
N GLN A 17 -10.91 -3.42 -2.08
CA GLN A 17 -9.44 -3.50 -1.96
C GLN A 17 -8.94 -4.94 -1.98
N LEU A 18 -9.65 -5.86 -1.32
CA LEU A 18 -9.29 -7.27 -1.28
C LEU A 18 -9.36 -7.91 -2.68
N LEU A 19 -10.37 -7.54 -3.47
CA LEU A 19 -10.53 -8.00 -4.85
C LEU A 19 -9.41 -7.49 -5.77
N GLN A 20 -8.97 -6.24 -5.60
CA GLN A 20 -7.84 -5.69 -6.35
C GLN A 20 -6.53 -6.44 -6.08
N PHE A 21 -6.28 -6.84 -4.83
CA PHE A 21 -5.09 -7.61 -4.47
C PHE A 21 -5.12 -9.04 -5.00
N GLU A 22 -6.25 -9.73 -4.91
CA GLU A 22 -6.41 -11.08 -5.50
C GLU A 22 -6.26 -11.03 -7.03
N LEU A 23 -6.78 -9.99 -7.69
CA LEU A 23 -6.57 -9.79 -9.12
C LEU A 23 -5.08 -9.55 -9.44
N ALA A 24 -4.41 -8.68 -8.70
CA ALA A 24 -2.99 -8.39 -8.90
C ALA A 24 -2.13 -9.67 -8.74
N LYS A 25 -2.48 -10.53 -7.78
CA LYS A 25 -1.85 -11.84 -7.59
C LYS A 25 -2.08 -12.77 -8.77
N ALA A 26 -3.29 -12.84 -9.31
CA ALA A 26 -3.57 -13.61 -10.52
C ALA A 26 -2.82 -13.06 -11.76
N MET A 27 -2.45 -11.78 -11.73
CA MET A 27 -1.74 -11.08 -12.82
C MET A 27 -0.22 -11.00 -12.63
N SER A 28 0.37 -11.72 -11.67
CA SER A 28 1.82 -11.67 -11.42
C SER A 28 2.64 -12.13 -12.64
N PRO A 29 3.76 -11.45 -12.97
CA PRO A 29 4.36 -10.31 -12.25
C PRO A 29 3.64 -8.98 -12.54
N CYS A 30 3.32 -8.21 -11.50
CA CYS A 30 2.64 -6.92 -11.65
C CYS A 30 3.21 -5.85 -10.70
N ILE A 31 2.96 -4.58 -11.01
CA ILE A 31 3.31 -3.44 -10.15
C ILE A 31 2.02 -2.81 -9.64
N ILE A 32 1.88 -2.72 -8.31
CA ILE A 32 0.76 -2.03 -7.66
C ILE A 32 1.23 -0.63 -7.29
N TRP A 33 0.56 0.39 -7.81
CA TRP A 33 0.84 1.79 -7.48
C TRP A 33 -0.24 2.37 -6.56
N ILE A 34 0.17 2.81 -5.38
CA ILE A 34 -0.69 3.43 -4.37
C ILE A 34 -0.34 4.93 -4.27
N THR A 35 -1.27 5.79 -4.64
CA THR A 35 -1.16 7.24 -4.41
C THR A 35 -1.62 7.60 -3.00
N ASN A 36 -1.09 8.71 -2.47
CA ASN A 36 -1.48 9.30 -1.18
C ASN A 36 -1.72 8.26 -0.07
N ILE A 37 -0.72 7.44 0.23
CA ILE A 37 -0.84 6.36 1.23
C ILE A 37 -1.26 6.85 2.64
N HIS A 38 -1.15 8.15 2.92
CA HIS A 38 -1.65 8.75 4.16
C HIS A 38 -3.20 8.82 4.25
N ASP A 39 -3.90 8.68 3.13
CA ASP A 39 -5.38 8.63 3.07
C ASP A 39 -5.91 7.19 3.13
N LEU A 40 -5.01 6.20 3.10
CA LEU A 40 -5.39 4.79 3.21
C LEU A 40 -5.95 4.56 4.62
N ASP A 41 -7.28 4.49 4.73
CA ASP A 41 -7.96 4.23 6.00
C ASP A 41 -7.46 2.90 6.57
N VAL A 42 -6.70 2.95 7.66
CA VAL A 42 -6.05 1.79 8.28
C VAL A 42 -7.05 1.04 9.16
N ASN A 43 -8.25 0.79 8.61
CA ASN A 43 -9.25 -0.04 9.24
C ASN A 43 -8.81 -1.52 9.25
N GLU A 44 -9.38 -2.35 10.11
CA GLU A 44 -9.00 -3.76 10.29
C GLU A 44 -8.96 -4.54 8.96
N SER A 45 -9.89 -4.25 8.04
CA SER A 45 -9.91 -4.87 6.71
C SER A 45 -8.67 -4.54 5.87
N ASN A 46 -8.20 -3.29 5.93
CA ASN A 46 -7.07 -2.80 5.14
C ASN A 46 -5.75 -3.27 5.74
N TYR A 47 -5.67 -3.34 7.06
CA TYR A 47 -4.56 -3.97 7.77
C TYR A 47 -4.44 -5.45 7.39
N PHE A 48 -5.57 -6.17 7.34
CA PHE A 48 -5.59 -7.57 6.94
C PHE A 48 -5.17 -7.75 5.47
N SER A 49 -5.71 -6.94 4.55
CA SER A 49 -5.32 -6.98 3.13
C SER A 49 -3.85 -6.64 2.90
N LEU A 50 -3.32 -5.63 3.61
CA LEU A 50 -1.89 -5.30 3.57
C LEU A 50 -1.03 -6.39 4.20
N GLY A 51 -1.43 -6.95 5.34
CA GLY A 51 -0.72 -8.05 5.99
C GLY A 51 -0.68 -9.31 5.14
N LEU A 52 -1.74 -9.60 4.37
CA LEU A 52 -1.73 -10.65 3.36
C LEU A 52 -0.74 -10.34 2.24
N LEU A 53 -0.78 -9.12 1.70
CA LEU A 53 0.17 -8.67 0.67
C LEU A 53 1.62 -8.81 1.14
N VAL A 54 1.93 -8.34 2.35
CA VAL A 54 3.23 -8.51 3.02
C VAL A 54 3.65 -9.97 3.12
N ASN A 55 2.75 -10.82 3.62
CA ASN A 55 3.04 -12.24 3.77
C ASN A 55 3.33 -12.89 2.41
N HIS A 56 2.67 -12.44 1.34
CA HIS A 56 2.97 -12.88 -0.02
C HIS A 56 4.34 -12.40 -0.50
N LEU A 57 4.63 -11.09 -0.39
CA LEU A 57 5.91 -10.50 -0.77
C LEU A 57 7.09 -11.13 0.00
N SER A 58 6.93 -11.36 1.30
CA SER A 58 7.95 -11.95 2.17
C SER A 58 8.17 -13.43 1.87
N ARG A 59 7.11 -14.20 1.60
CA ARG A 59 7.19 -15.64 1.38
C ARG A 59 7.71 -15.99 -0.02
N ASP A 60 7.44 -15.16 -1.01
CA ASP A 60 7.94 -15.31 -2.37
C ASP A 60 9.42 -14.90 -2.49
N CYS A 61 9.97 -14.17 -1.51
CA CYS A 61 11.39 -13.81 -1.45
C CYS A 61 12.31 -14.97 -1.01
N GLU A 62 11.83 -15.91 -0.18
CA GLU A 62 12.65 -17.01 0.35
C GLU A 62 12.71 -18.24 -0.58
N ARG A 63 11.74 -18.40 -1.47
CA ARG A 63 11.66 -19.52 -2.41
C ARG A 63 11.53 -18.97 -3.81
N CYS A 64 12.65 -18.87 -4.52
CA CYS A 64 12.75 -18.50 -5.92
C CYS A 64 11.58 -19.03 -6.80
N SER A 65 10.53 -18.22 -7.03
CA SER A 65 9.59 -18.39 -8.14
C SER A 65 8.79 -17.10 -8.41
N THR A 66 9.05 -16.47 -9.55
CA THR A 66 8.19 -15.68 -10.49
C THR A 66 6.83 -15.12 -10.00
N GLY A 67 6.76 -14.63 -8.77
CA GLY A 67 5.56 -14.10 -8.11
C GLY A 67 5.70 -12.64 -7.69
N ASN A 68 6.62 -11.87 -8.28
CA ASN A 68 7.08 -10.61 -7.70
C ASN A 68 6.09 -9.47 -7.99
N ILE A 69 5.05 -9.36 -7.16
CA ILE A 69 4.26 -8.13 -7.08
C ILE A 69 5.17 -7.04 -6.49
N PHE A 70 5.38 -5.94 -7.20
CA PHE A 70 6.12 -4.80 -6.64
C PHE A 70 5.13 -3.71 -6.23
N VAL A 71 5.12 -3.35 -4.94
CA VAL A 71 4.21 -2.32 -4.43
C VAL A 71 4.98 -1.02 -4.32
N ILE A 72 4.56 -0.01 -5.08
CA ILE A 72 5.06 1.36 -4.95
C ILE A 72 3.97 2.20 -4.32
N ALA A 73 4.26 2.74 -3.15
CA ALA A 73 3.40 3.71 -2.49
C ALA A 73 4.08 5.08 -2.46
N TRP A 74 3.29 6.13 -2.63
CA TRP A 74 3.77 7.51 -2.61
C TRP A 74 2.98 8.35 -1.59
N THR A 75 3.67 9.31 -0.98
CA THR A 75 3.05 10.38 -0.17
C THR A 75 3.84 11.68 -0.33
N HIS A 76 3.13 12.80 -0.25
CA HIS A 76 3.74 14.12 -0.12
C HIS A 76 3.76 14.62 1.34
N ILE A 77 3.11 13.89 2.26
CA ILE A 77 3.03 14.21 3.70
C ILE A 77 3.46 12.97 4.51
N PRO A 78 4.77 12.68 4.61
CA PRO A 78 5.24 11.48 5.31
C PRO A 78 4.83 11.42 6.79
N GLN A 79 4.61 12.57 7.43
CA GLN A 79 4.20 12.66 8.84
C GLN A 79 2.78 12.16 9.13
N LYS A 80 1.93 12.05 8.10
CA LYS A 80 0.56 11.53 8.21
C LYS A 80 0.45 10.04 7.88
N VAL A 81 1.53 9.41 7.43
CA VAL A 81 1.52 7.98 7.13
C VAL A 81 1.56 7.22 8.45
N ASP A 82 0.67 6.24 8.59
CA ASP A 82 0.68 5.35 9.74
C ASP A 82 2.05 4.63 9.82
N PRO A 83 2.76 4.73 10.97
CA PRO A 83 4.06 4.09 11.15
C PRO A 83 4.05 2.59 10.89
N ILE A 84 2.91 1.90 11.08
CA ILE A 84 2.81 0.47 10.81
C ILE A 84 3.03 0.19 9.32
N LEU A 85 2.58 1.07 8.41
CA LEU A 85 2.81 0.90 6.98
C LEU A 85 4.29 0.97 6.60
N ILE A 86 5.12 1.59 7.43
CA ILE A 86 6.58 1.75 7.25
C ILE A 86 7.34 0.62 7.98
N ALA A 87 6.64 -0.27 8.68
CA ALA A 87 7.27 -1.34 9.43
C ALA A 87 8.03 -2.30 8.50
N PRO A 88 9.10 -2.95 9.01
CA PRO A 88 9.76 -4.04 8.31
C PRO A 88 8.70 -5.06 7.85
N ASN A 89 8.84 -5.52 6.61
CA ASN A 89 7.92 -6.43 5.90
C ASN A 89 6.72 -5.77 5.21
N ILE A 90 6.33 -4.51 5.51
CA ILE A 90 5.23 -3.80 4.80
C ILE A 90 5.74 -2.91 3.67
N LEU A 91 6.40 -1.81 3.99
CA LEU A 91 7.13 -0.99 3.01
C LEU A 91 8.56 -0.84 3.52
N ASN A 92 9.36 -1.87 3.28
CA ASN A 92 10.74 -1.97 3.77
C ASN A 92 11.72 -0.97 3.11
N THR A 93 11.33 -0.35 1.99
CA THR A 93 12.16 0.57 1.23
C THR A 93 11.47 1.93 1.09
N CYS A 94 12.15 2.99 1.51
CA CYS A 94 11.66 4.36 1.41
C CYS A 94 12.57 5.21 0.53
N PHE A 95 12.01 5.86 -0.50
CA PHE A 95 12.71 6.83 -1.35
C PHE A 95 12.26 8.25 -1.02
N LYS A 96 13.21 9.13 -0.68
CA LYS A 96 12.94 10.54 -0.39
C LYS A 96 13.38 11.42 -1.56
N ILE A 97 12.40 11.90 -2.32
CA ILE A 97 12.64 12.88 -3.40
C ILE A 97 12.64 14.29 -2.78
N ARG A 98 13.72 15.05 -2.98
CA ARG A 98 13.81 16.45 -2.57
C ARG A 98 13.72 17.34 -3.81
N ARG A 99 13.01 18.46 -3.69
CA ARG A 99 13.01 19.48 -4.75
C ARG A 99 14.43 20.04 -4.89
N LEU A 100 14.97 19.99 -6.10
CA LEU A 100 16.21 20.70 -6.41
C LEU A 100 15.97 22.21 -6.27
N LEU A 101 16.82 22.88 -5.50
CA LEU A 101 16.89 24.33 -5.52
C LEU A 101 17.50 24.69 -6.87
N ILE A 102 16.65 25.10 -7.82
CA ILE A 102 17.12 25.71 -9.06
C ILE A 102 17.77 27.03 -8.65
N PRO A 103 19.08 27.24 -8.90
CA PRO A 103 19.69 28.54 -8.65
C PRO A 103 18.91 29.57 -9.47
N GLN A 104 18.36 30.58 -8.82
CA GLN A 104 17.77 31.70 -9.55
C GLN A 104 18.89 32.37 -10.35
N GLN A 105 18.74 32.41 -11.68
CA GLN A 105 19.54 33.25 -12.56
C GLN A 105 19.00 34.66 -12.59
#